data_AF-A0A950N5F5-F1
#
_entry.id   AF-A0A950N5F5-F1
#
_cell.length_a   1.000
_cell.length_b   1.000
_cell.length_c   1.000
_cell.angle_alpha   90.00
_cell.angle_beta   90.00
_cell.angle_gamma   90.00
#
_symmetry.space_group_name_H-M   'P 1'
#
loop_
_entity.id
_entity.type
_entity.pdbx_description
1 polymer ?
#
loop_
_entity_poly.entity_id
_entity_poly.type
_entity_poly.pdbx_seq_one_letter_code
_entity_poly.pdbx_strand_id
1 'polypeptide(L)'
;MPAFLLALLLAQGAPEDKNPGHLRMALVNLKSVYSDGADPAANQAAIQANLQRHAAFIDKLAAEGAEFIGFPELSVNGYHFSKTMTWLKLDGPEVGALKKKAAEKGVYVSAGIAEQDADGKTWNSQIVVDPKGALLGAHHKIYLTRENGFTQA
;
A
#
# COMPACT_ATOMS: atom_id res chain seq x y z
N MET A 1 54.01 4.09 -20.36
CA MET A 1 52.65 3.73 -20.83
C MET A 1 52.18 2.53 -20.03
N PRO A 2 50.93 2.48 -19.55
CA PRO A 2 50.50 3.09 -18.29
C PRO A 2 50.37 2.09 -17.14
N ALA A 3 50.50 2.60 -15.92
CA ALA A 3 50.24 1.89 -14.67
C ALA A 3 48.72 1.69 -14.50
N PHE A 4 48.30 0.43 -14.31
CA PHE A 4 46.94 0.10 -13.93
C PHE A 4 46.73 0.44 -12.45
N LEU A 5 45.95 1.49 -12.19
CA LEU A 5 45.46 1.85 -10.87
C LEU A 5 44.26 0.95 -10.55
N LEU A 6 44.46 -0.07 -9.71
CA LEU A 6 43.39 -0.94 -9.22
C LEU A 6 42.65 -0.18 -8.11
N ALA A 7 41.50 0.41 -8.43
CA ALA A 7 40.62 1.02 -7.45
C ALA A 7 39.95 -0.07 -6.62
N LEU A 8 40.41 -0.22 -5.37
CA LEU A 8 39.75 -1.05 -4.36
C LEU A 8 38.44 -0.34 -3.96
N LEU A 9 37.32 -0.70 -4.57
CA LEU A 9 36.00 -0.38 -4.01
C LEU A 9 35.87 -1.17 -2.71
N LEU A 10 36.07 -0.50 -1.57
CA LEU A 10 35.64 -1.02 -0.28
C LEU A 10 34.13 -1.23 -0.37
N ALA A 11 33.72 -2.50 -0.40
CA ALA A 11 32.34 -2.88 -0.15
C ALA A 11 31.96 -2.28 1.20
N GLN A 12 31.12 -1.24 1.19
CA GLN A 12 30.46 -0.79 2.40
C GLN A 12 29.64 -1.98 2.87
N GLY A 13 30.06 -2.61 3.96
CA GLY A 13 29.35 -3.73 4.55
C GLY A 13 27.88 -3.37 4.69
N ALA A 14 26.99 -4.32 4.33
CA ALA A 14 25.57 -4.13 4.55
C ALA A 14 25.36 -3.65 6.00
N PRO A 15 24.49 -2.65 6.23
CA PRO A 15 24.24 -2.16 7.57
C PRO A 15 23.91 -3.34 8.49
N GLU A 16 24.50 -3.31 9.68
CA GLU A 16 24.28 -4.32 10.73
C GLU A 16 22.78 -4.55 10.92
N ASP A 17 22.36 -5.82 10.79
CA ASP A 17 20.98 -6.21 11.05
C ASP A 17 20.71 -6.11 12.55
N LYS A 18 20.23 -4.94 12.99
CA LYS A 18 19.85 -4.67 14.38
C LYS A 18 18.50 -5.28 14.75
N ASN A 19 17.89 -6.09 13.87
CA ASN A 19 16.60 -6.70 14.12
C ASN A 19 16.74 -7.79 15.21
N PRO A 20 16.16 -7.59 16.41
CA PRO A 20 16.24 -8.55 17.51
C PRO A 20 15.38 -9.82 17.30
N GLY A 21 14.98 -10.11 16.07
CA GLY A 21 14.09 -11.23 15.71
C GLY A 21 12.62 -10.97 16.02
N HIS A 22 12.20 -9.71 16.18
CA HIS A 22 10.80 -9.35 16.38
C HIS A 22 10.38 -8.21 15.46
N LEU A 23 9.10 -8.21 15.06
CA LEU A 23 8.48 -7.16 14.26
C LEU A 23 7.38 -6.48 15.08
N ARG A 24 7.48 -5.17 15.28
CA ARG A 24 6.43 -4.37 15.92
C ARG A 24 5.35 -4.03 14.91
N MET A 25 4.21 -4.69 15.04
CA MET A 25 3.08 -4.49 14.15
C MET A 25 2.04 -3.57 14.78
N ALA A 26 1.55 -2.61 14.01
CA ALA A 26 0.37 -1.82 14.33
C ALA A 26 -0.75 -2.15 13.35
N LEU A 27 -1.97 -2.36 13.87
CA LEU A 27 -3.16 -2.61 13.06
C LEU A 27 -4.12 -1.43 13.23
N VAL A 28 -4.58 -0.90 12.11
CA VAL A 28 -5.44 0.27 12.08
C VAL A 28 -6.89 -0.17 11.89
N ASN A 29 -7.77 0.31 12.77
CA ASN A 29 -9.19 0.36 12.48
C ASN A 29 -9.52 1.74 11.90
N LEU A 30 -10.02 1.79 10.67
CA LEU A 30 -10.25 3.02 9.92
C LEU A 30 -11.67 3.04 9.36
N LYS A 31 -12.44 4.08 9.72
CA LYS A 31 -13.68 4.39 9.01
C LYS A 31 -13.36 5.20 7.74
N SER A 32 -13.39 4.52 6.61
CA SER A 32 -13.17 5.12 5.29
C SER A 32 -14.45 5.73 4.72
N VAL A 33 -14.29 6.72 3.84
CA VAL A 33 -15.37 7.30 3.03
C VAL A 33 -15.43 6.55 1.70
N TYR A 34 -16.63 6.31 1.18
CA TYR A 34 -16.83 5.53 -0.04
C TYR A 34 -16.48 6.31 -1.31
N SER A 35 -16.05 5.58 -2.34
CA SER A 35 -15.62 6.09 -3.65
C SER A 35 -16.37 5.44 -4.81
N ASP A 36 -17.65 5.12 -4.61
CA ASP A 36 -18.46 4.38 -5.56
C ASP A 36 -19.79 5.06 -5.93
N GLY A 37 -19.89 6.36 -5.64
CA GLY A 37 -21.02 7.19 -6.02
C GLY A 37 -21.03 7.57 -7.50
N ALA A 38 -22.09 8.25 -7.92
CA ALA A 38 -22.28 8.67 -9.31
C ALA A 38 -21.39 9.85 -9.76
N ASP A 39 -20.81 10.60 -8.82
CA ASP A 39 -19.95 11.75 -9.09
C ASP A 39 -18.46 11.37 -9.00
N PRO A 40 -17.72 11.30 -10.12
CA PRO A 40 -16.31 10.95 -10.12
C PRO A 40 -15.43 11.92 -9.31
N ALA A 41 -15.79 13.21 -9.26
CA ALA A 41 -15.01 14.20 -8.51
C ALA A 41 -15.16 13.98 -7.00
N ALA A 42 -16.38 13.69 -6.54
CA ALA A 42 -16.64 13.31 -5.15
C ALA A 42 -15.91 12.00 -4.77
N ASN A 43 -15.93 11.00 -5.66
CA ASN A 43 -15.21 9.74 -5.42
C ASN A 43 -13.70 9.98 -5.30
N GLN A 44 -13.10 10.78 -6.18
CA GLN A 44 -11.68 11.13 -6.08
C GLN A 44 -11.37 11.88 -4.78
N ALA A 45 -12.22 12.81 -4.36
CA ALA A 45 -12.07 13.50 -3.08
C ALA A 45 -12.12 12.52 -1.89
N ALA A 46 -13.00 11.52 -1.93
CA ALA A 46 -13.08 10.47 -0.92
C ALA A 46 -11.81 9.61 -0.86
N ILE A 47 -11.26 9.20 -2.00
CA ILE A 47 -9.95 8.52 -2.09
C ILE A 47 -8.85 9.36 -1.43
N GLN A 48 -8.77 10.66 -1.77
CA GLN A 48 -7.76 11.54 -1.19
C GLN A 48 -7.94 11.71 0.32
N ALA A 49 -9.17 11.83 0.81
CA ALA A 49 -9.46 11.89 2.24
C ALA A 49 -9.03 10.60 2.97
N ASN A 50 -9.24 9.43 2.36
CA ASN A 50 -8.78 8.16 2.91
C ASN A 50 -7.25 8.08 2.92
N LEU A 51 -6.56 8.46 1.84
CA LEU A 51 -5.09 8.49 1.78
C LEU A 51 -4.49 9.45 2.82
N GLN A 52 -5.10 10.61 3.05
CA GLN A 52 -4.68 11.53 4.11
C GLN A 52 -4.78 10.89 5.50
N ARG A 53 -5.84 10.09 5.76
CA ARG A 53 -5.95 9.32 7.00
C ARG A 53 -4.88 8.24 7.10
N HIS A 54 -4.56 7.53 6.02
CA HIS A 54 -3.47 6.56 6.00
C HIS A 54 -2.15 7.23 6.35
N ALA A 55 -1.83 8.35 5.70
CA ALA A 55 -0.64 9.13 5.98
C ALA A 55 -0.55 9.55 7.45
N ALA A 56 -1.64 10.04 8.04
CA ALA A 56 -1.68 10.43 9.46
C ALA A 56 -1.45 9.24 10.41
N PHE A 57 -2.04 8.07 10.12
CA PHE A 57 -1.78 6.86 10.90
C PHE A 57 -0.35 6.37 10.75
N ILE A 58 0.21 6.39 9.53
CA ILE A 58 1.60 6.01 9.28
C ILE A 58 2.55 6.94 10.05
N ASP A 59 2.33 8.26 9.96
CA ASP A 59 3.15 9.25 10.67
C ASP A 59 3.12 9.01 12.19
N LYS A 60 1.93 8.77 12.76
CA LYS A 60 1.75 8.51 14.20
C LYS A 60 2.40 7.20 14.63
N LEU A 61 2.06 6.09 13.98
CA LEU A 61 2.44 4.74 14.44
C LEU A 61 3.92 4.47 14.21
N ALA A 62 4.52 5.02 13.14
CA ALA A 62 5.96 4.96 12.96
C ALA A 62 6.70 5.71 14.08
N ALA A 63 6.18 6.86 14.53
CA ALA A 63 6.75 7.60 15.67
C ALA A 63 6.61 6.83 17.00
N GLU A 64 5.61 5.95 17.12
CA GLU A 64 5.43 5.03 18.25
C GLU A 64 6.28 3.75 18.13
N GLY A 65 7.08 3.63 17.06
CA GLY A 65 8.01 2.53 16.84
C GLY A 65 7.41 1.30 16.16
N ALA A 66 6.30 1.47 15.42
CA ALA A 66 5.81 0.42 14.53
C ALA A 66 6.76 0.24 13.35
N GLU A 67 7.00 -1.02 12.98
CA GLU A 67 7.82 -1.43 11.83
C GLU A 67 6.95 -1.92 10.67
N PHE A 68 5.74 -2.41 10.98
CA PHE A 68 4.72 -2.79 10.01
C PHE A 68 3.39 -2.17 10.41
N ILE A 69 2.70 -1.56 9.44
CA ILE A 69 1.39 -0.93 9.64
C ILE A 69 0.38 -1.56 8.68
N GLY A 70 -0.60 -2.26 9.24
CA GLY A 70 -1.67 -2.91 8.49
C GLY A 70 -2.95 -2.09 8.50
N PHE A 71 -3.49 -1.82 7.31
CA PHE A 71 -4.79 -1.19 7.09
C PHE A 71 -5.83 -2.20 6.61
N PRO A 72 -7.14 -1.93 6.85
CA PRO A 72 -8.23 -2.83 6.48
C PRO A 72 -8.40 -3.06 4.97
N GLU A 73 -9.22 -4.05 4.65
CA GLU A 73 -9.74 -4.29 3.31
C GLU A 73 -10.40 -3.04 2.72
N LEU A 74 -10.11 -2.74 1.46
CA LEU A 74 -10.63 -1.59 0.71
C LEU A 74 -10.48 -0.24 1.44
N SER A 75 -9.50 -0.10 2.35
CA SER A 75 -9.35 1.10 3.18
C SER A 75 -9.11 2.36 2.35
N VAL A 76 -8.49 2.25 1.18
CA VAL A 76 -8.28 3.38 0.26
C VAL A 76 -9.60 3.81 -0.41
N ASN A 77 -10.46 2.84 -0.74
CA ASN A 77 -11.72 3.05 -1.46
C ASN A 77 -12.95 3.31 -0.57
N GLY A 78 -12.92 2.80 0.66
CA GLY A 78 -14.12 2.57 1.46
C GLY A 78 -14.68 1.16 1.26
N TYR A 79 -15.07 0.50 2.36
CA TYR A 79 -15.55 -0.88 2.35
C TYR A 79 -16.99 -0.97 1.81
N HIS A 80 -17.12 -1.01 0.49
CA HIS A 80 -18.35 -1.35 -0.22
C HIS A 80 -17.98 -1.89 -1.61
N PHE A 81 -17.64 -3.18 -1.69
CA PHE A 81 -17.18 -3.77 -2.95
C PHE A 81 -18.30 -3.78 -4.01
N SER A 82 -18.19 -2.92 -5.01
CA SER A 82 -19.25 -2.65 -5.98
C SER A 82 -18.70 -2.52 -7.41
N LYS A 83 -19.59 -2.43 -8.40
CA LYS A 83 -19.20 -2.27 -9.82
C LYS A 83 -18.74 -0.86 -10.14
N THR A 84 -19.15 0.10 -9.32
CA THR A 84 -19.05 1.54 -9.57
C THR A 84 -17.93 2.20 -8.77
N MET A 85 -17.17 1.44 -7.98
CA MET A 85 -16.02 1.97 -7.27
C MET A 85 -14.96 2.53 -8.21
N THR A 86 -14.25 3.54 -7.75
CA THR A 86 -13.05 4.03 -8.39
C THR A 86 -11.96 2.95 -8.37
N TRP A 87 -11.75 2.30 -9.51
CA TRP A 87 -10.71 1.30 -9.69
C TRP A 87 -9.33 1.96 -9.80
N LEU A 88 -8.38 1.46 -9.00
CA LEU A 88 -7.02 1.99 -8.89
C LEU A 88 -6.04 1.08 -9.63
N LYS A 89 -4.92 1.63 -10.08
CA LYS A 89 -3.82 0.84 -10.64
C LYS A 89 -2.68 0.71 -9.62
N LEU A 90 -1.95 -0.40 -9.63
CA LEU A 90 -0.80 -0.61 -8.75
C LEU A 90 0.36 0.37 -9.00
N ASP A 91 0.48 0.88 -10.23
CA ASP A 91 1.41 1.94 -10.63
C ASP A 91 0.77 3.34 -10.59
N GLY A 92 -0.46 3.44 -10.10
CA GLY A 92 -1.23 4.67 -9.99
C GLY A 92 -0.77 5.60 -8.86
N PRO A 93 -1.23 6.85 -8.87
CA PRO A 93 -0.81 7.87 -7.91
C PRO A 93 -1.21 7.54 -6.46
N GLU A 94 -2.30 6.82 -6.25
CA GLU A 94 -2.77 6.41 -4.92
C GLU A 94 -1.80 5.43 -4.25
N VAL A 95 -1.36 4.39 -4.99
CA VAL A 95 -0.33 3.47 -4.51
C VAL A 95 1.02 4.18 -4.42
N GLY A 96 1.32 5.10 -5.33
CA GLY A 96 2.48 5.98 -5.27
C GLY A 96 2.57 6.79 -3.96
N ALA A 97 1.42 7.30 -3.47
CA ALA A 97 1.36 8.04 -2.20
C ALA A 97 1.71 7.15 -1.00
N LEU A 98 1.21 5.90 -0.97
CA LEU A 98 1.55 4.92 0.06
C LEU A 98 3.03 4.52 0.00
N LYS A 99 3.57 4.28 -1.20
CA LYS A 99 5.00 4.01 -1.45
C LYS A 99 5.90 5.12 -0.90
N LYS A 100 5.59 6.36 -1.24
CA LYS A 100 6.30 7.53 -0.75
C LYS A 100 6.26 7.60 0.78
N LYS A 101 5.08 7.44 1.37
CA LYS A 101 4.90 7.55 2.82
C LYS A 101 5.59 6.41 3.59
N ALA A 102 5.56 5.19 3.09
CA ALA A 102 6.30 4.05 3.64
C ALA A 102 7.81 4.32 3.66
N ALA A 103 8.36 4.82 2.54
CA ALA A 103 9.77 5.19 2.43
C ALA A 103 10.15 6.35 3.37
N GLU A 104 9.31 7.39 3.45
CA GLU A 104 9.52 8.53 4.36
C GLU A 104 9.63 8.11 5.82
N LYS A 105 8.91 7.05 6.22
CA LYS A 105 8.85 6.58 7.61
C LYS A 105 9.67 5.33 7.88
N GLY A 106 10.23 4.70 6.85
CA GLY A 106 11.01 3.48 7.00
C GLY A 106 10.20 2.31 7.57
N VAL A 107 8.93 2.18 7.17
CA VAL A 107 8.02 1.13 7.68
C VAL A 107 7.41 0.33 6.54
N TYR A 108 7.04 -0.92 6.82
CA TYR A 108 6.18 -1.69 5.93
C TYR A 108 4.74 -1.16 6.04
N VAL A 109 4.05 -1.07 4.90
CA VAL A 109 2.64 -0.68 4.84
C VAL A 109 1.85 -1.72 4.09
N SER A 110 0.79 -2.24 4.70
CA SER A 110 -0.21 -3.05 4.01
C SER A 110 -1.54 -2.33 3.93
N ALA A 111 -2.15 -2.27 2.74
CA ALA A 111 -3.41 -1.56 2.53
C ALA A 111 -4.32 -2.29 1.52
N GLY A 112 -5.63 -2.21 1.76
CA GLY A 112 -6.64 -2.77 0.88
C GLY A 112 -7.07 -1.79 -0.21
N ILE A 113 -7.12 -2.26 -1.45
CA ILE A 113 -7.45 -1.46 -2.65
C ILE A 113 -8.43 -2.21 -3.57
N ALA A 114 -9.30 -1.47 -4.24
CA ALA A 114 -10.02 -1.93 -5.41
C ALA A 114 -9.13 -1.70 -6.64
N GLU A 115 -8.56 -2.78 -7.18
CA GLU A 115 -7.57 -2.74 -8.24
C GLU A 115 -8.21 -3.02 -9.60
N GLN A 116 -7.72 -2.35 -10.65
CA GLN A 116 -7.87 -2.77 -12.04
C GLN A 116 -6.50 -2.99 -12.65
N ASP A 117 -6.26 -4.20 -13.17
CA ASP A 117 -4.99 -4.56 -13.81
C ASP A 117 -4.90 -4.03 -15.25
N ALA A 118 -3.76 -4.28 -15.90
CA ALA A 118 -3.48 -3.83 -17.26
C ALA A 118 -4.41 -4.46 -18.32
N ASP A 119 -4.98 -5.63 -18.03
CA ASP A 119 -5.93 -6.33 -18.90
C ASP A 119 -7.38 -5.89 -18.65
N GLY A 120 -7.58 -4.97 -17.69
CA GLY A 120 -8.89 -4.44 -17.31
C GLY A 120 -9.67 -5.31 -16.32
N LYS A 121 -9.07 -6.40 -15.79
CA LYS A 121 -9.72 -7.21 -14.75
C LYS A 121 -9.67 -6.47 -13.43
N THR A 122 -10.70 -6.67 -12.63
CA THR A 122 -10.86 -5.99 -11.36
C THR A 122 -10.69 -6.94 -10.18
N TRP A 123 -10.02 -6.46 -9.14
CA TRP A 123 -9.60 -7.26 -8.01
C TRP A 123 -9.87 -6.51 -6.70
N ASN A 124 -10.19 -7.29 -5.67
CA ASN A 124 -10.05 -6.84 -4.29
C ASN A 124 -8.66 -7.29 -3.84
N SER A 125 -7.76 -6.32 -3.68
CA SER A 125 -6.34 -6.59 -3.47
C SER A 125 -5.87 -6.04 -2.13
N GLN A 126 -5.04 -6.82 -1.43
CA GLN A 126 -4.22 -6.32 -0.33
C GLN A 126 -2.79 -6.16 -0.83
N ILE A 127 -2.26 -4.94 -0.80
CA ILE A 127 -0.87 -4.67 -1.19
C ILE A 127 0.06 -4.66 0.01
N VAL A 128 1.36 -4.86 -0.24
CA VAL A 128 2.44 -4.64 0.74
C VAL A 128 3.55 -3.82 0.11
N VAL A 129 3.91 -2.72 0.77
CA VAL A 129 5.00 -1.81 0.43
C VAL A 129 6.10 -1.94 1.48
N ASP A 130 7.36 -1.94 1.05
CA ASP A 130 8.52 -2.03 1.94
C ASP A 130 8.99 -0.64 2.47
N PRO A 131 9.89 -0.62 3.47
CA PRO A 131 10.50 0.60 4.00
C PRO A 131 11.31 1.45 3.00
N LYS A 132 11.60 0.93 1.80
CA LYS A 132 12.28 1.67 0.72
C LYS A 132 11.28 2.23 -0.30
N GLY A 133 9.99 1.97 -0.11
CA GLY A 133 8.90 2.38 -0.99
C GLY A 133 8.72 1.47 -2.20
N ALA A 134 9.31 0.27 -2.21
CA ALA A 134 9.04 -0.73 -3.23
C ALA A 134 7.72 -1.46 -2.94
N LEU A 135 6.93 -1.71 -3.99
CA LEU A 135 5.77 -2.59 -3.90
C LEU A 135 6.29 -4.04 -3.93
N LEU A 136 6.15 -4.77 -2.82
CA LEU A 136 6.60 -6.16 -2.73
C LEU A 136 5.62 -7.13 -3.41
N GLY A 137 4.33 -6.77 -3.42
CA GLY A 137 3.32 -7.53 -4.10
C GLY A 137 1.90 -7.08 -3.78
N ALA A 138 0.96 -7.68 -4.50
CA ALA A 138 -0.47 -7.59 -4.30
C ALA A 138 -1.03 -9.01 -4.16
N HIS A 139 -1.93 -9.22 -3.21
CA HIS A 139 -2.67 -10.46 -3.06
C HIS A 139 -4.13 -10.23 -3.40
N HIS A 140 -4.62 -10.90 -4.45
CA HIS A 140 -6.01 -10.84 -4.88
C HIS A 140 -6.87 -11.78 -4.02
N LYS A 141 -8.01 -11.29 -3.55
CA LYS A 141 -8.94 -12.08 -2.73
C LYS A 141 -9.43 -13.31 -3.50
N ILE A 142 -9.07 -14.50 -3.01
CA ILE A 142 -9.39 -15.79 -3.64
C ILE A 142 -10.87 -16.18 -3.42
N TYR A 143 -11.39 -15.92 -2.21
CA TYR A 143 -12.76 -16.20 -1.84
C TYR A 143 -13.53 -14.90 -1.66
N LEU A 144 -14.25 -14.48 -2.70
CA LEU A 144 -15.18 -13.37 -2.61
C LEU A 144 -16.34 -13.77 -1.71
N THR A 145 -16.72 -12.89 -0.78
CA THR A 145 -17.97 -13.06 -0.02
C THR A 145 -19.11 -13.14 -1.02
N ARG A 146 -20.06 -14.05 -0.78
CA ARG A 146 -21.18 -14.36 -1.70
C ARG A 146 -22.25 -13.25 -1.70
N GLU A 147 -21.81 -12.00 -1.70
CA GLU A 147 -22.64 -10.81 -1.67
C GLU A 147 -22.87 -10.37 -3.13
N ASN A 148 -24.01 -10.81 -3.67
CA ASN A 148 -24.69 -10.23 -4.83
C ASN A 148 -23.87 -9.91 -6.10
N GLY A 149 -23.22 -10.92 -6.68
CA GLY A 149 -23.00 -10.93 -8.14
C GLY A 149 -21.60 -10.58 -8.66
N PHE A 150 -20.55 -10.75 -7.84
CA PHE A 150 -19.17 -10.77 -8.29
C PHE A 150 -18.55 -12.16 -8.10
N THR A 151 -18.83 -13.05 -9.04
CA THR A 151 -17.92 -14.16 -9.31
C THR A 151 -17.90 -14.39 -10.82
N GLN A 152 -16.85 -13.90 -11.48
CA GLN A 152 -16.17 -14.76 -12.43
C GLN A 152 -14.78 -14.93 -11.86
N ALA A 153 -14.57 -16.09 -11.21
CA ALA A 153 -13.25 -16.66 -11.12
C ALA A 153 -12.77 -17.02 -12.53
#